data_AF-A0A523RP03-F1
#
_entry.id   AF-A0A523RP03-F1
#
_cell.length_a   1.000
_cell.length_b   1.000
_cell.length_c   1.000
_cell.angle_alpha   90.00
_cell.angle_beta   90.00
_cell.angle_gamma   90.00
#
_symmetry.space_group_name_H-M   'P 1'
#
loop_
_entity.id
_entity.type
_entity.pdbx_description
1 polymer ?
#
loop_
_entity_poly.entity_id
_entity_poly.type
_entity_poly.pdbx_seq_one_letter_code
_entity_poly.pdbx_strand_id
1 'polypeptide(L)'
;MTNHRNKILSVLAVILFVVSSGSTIGSFMSISQMNSSPKPFLLSDVPSDQVPLRRVAFVAPNSNSYIDEFAYMATVPTSIFYYNGTQYISPLIYSEGSQSEDWLLEDWTEYLDSDGGITQAFAVGDFSQSYIANLQQTLGVKVYPRITGSSAADIAAKIAVSEWSNSSDAVIALAMEDFITPSTITGSVTHTFQDQESEISEFSGGVTYGAPSSIAFTPPSWAGWIEGAFNWTGSEILTHELIDANGAIVDYSVYTQIYFSRHPGYVQAPVPLNFWLPKTVDGEWTMNVTRESVGSTTMNCEVLSHPGFTHTVSVPSDANWLNVSLNWDNVATDLNLALVDPNGRLTMWAPAGSILSNPGIESIDLPYPLAGDWTIIAAWMDATTEQNNIDITWEISMRPTDVQPYLEAAANAGVLASLLNAPLLYVNTNQIPSETQWALTRLGVTNTWLVDPSNVQGSALEGLLNASTIVNNLQSYSNVSATITAFSNSPDVVVTVPLSEGNEFFAPATFSAAAHGSPIFSLCGDDNAMPTRAQETWAPYLIGPEINNIYVINKYENRAENGWYDERIPNRFSMLESVDSFESFLSVRGAYNSTTSQPVVVIAPTSLIPLSFDR
;
A
#
# COMPACT_ATOMS: atom_id res chain seq x y z
N MET A 1 -12.73 42.68 -46.46
CA MET A 1 -11.93 43.92 -46.60
C MET A 1 -11.26 44.16 -45.25
N THR A 2 -10.13 43.52 -44.98
CA THR A 2 -8.73 43.97 -45.20
C THR A 2 -8.19 44.93 -44.13
N ASN A 3 -7.05 44.50 -43.57
CA ASN A 3 -5.98 45.24 -42.86
C ASN A 3 -6.17 45.51 -41.36
N HIS A 4 -5.46 44.90 -40.40
CA HIS A 4 -4.06 44.42 -40.29
C HIS A 4 -3.03 45.52 -40.03
N ARG A 5 -2.08 45.23 -39.10
CA ARG A 5 -0.82 45.91 -38.70
C ARG A 5 -0.90 46.91 -37.53
N ASN A 6 0.09 47.06 -36.64
CA ASN A 6 1.35 46.37 -36.27
C ASN A 6 1.85 47.08 -34.97
N LYS A 7 2.24 46.35 -33.91
CA LYS A 7 3.62 45.97 -33.52
C LYS A 7 4.58 47.10 -33.07
N ILE A 8 5.14 46.87 -31.87
CA ILE A 8 6.54 47.11 -31.41
C ILE A 8 6.87 48.51 -30.85
N LEU A 9 7.20 48.58 -29.54
CA LEU A 9 8.55 48.93 -29.06
C LEU A 9 8.70 48.71 -27.54
N SER A 10 9.60 47.80 -27.22
CA SER A 10 10.14 47.50 -25.90
C SER A 10 11.38 48.35 -25.62
N VAL A 11 11.73 48.44 -24.32
CA VAL A 11 13.05 48.76 -23.75
C VAL A 11 13.41 50.24 -23.57
N LEU A 12 13.27 50.69 -22.32
CA LEU A 12 14.28 51.53 -21.68
C LEU A 12 14.39 51.12 -20.20
N ALA A 13 15.28 50.17 -19.92
CA ALA A 13 15.91 50.03 -18.62
C ALA A 13 17.20 50.86 -18.66
N VAL A 14 17.57 51.50 -17.54
CA VAL A 14 18.93 51.57 -16.96
C VAL A 14 19.02 52.70 -15.92
N ILE A 15 19.13 52.25 -14.66
CA ILE A 15 19.94 52.78 -13.55
C ILE A 15 19.41 53.99 -12.76
N LEU A 16 18.93 53.68 -11.54
CA LEU A 16 19.49 54.26 -10.31
C LEU A 16 19.50 53.23 -9.16
N PHE A 17 20.72 52.73 -8.89
CA PHE A 17 21.25 52.02 -7.72
C PHE A 17 21.29 53.00 -6.49
N VAL A 18 21.31 52.68 -5.17
CA VAL A 18 21.30 51.43 -4.38
C VAL A 18 21.30 51.72 -2.85
N VAL A 19 21.02 50.67 -2.04
CA VAL A 19 21.40 50.37 -0.63
C VAL A 19 20.56 50.93 0.55
N SER A 20 19.80 50.04 1.20
CA SER A 20 20.09 49.47 2.55
C SER A 20 19.02 48.42 2.92
N SER A 21 19.25 47.13 2.65
CA SER A 21 19.69 46.08 3.60
C SER A 21 18.59 45.55 4.54
N GLY A 22 18.18 44.29 4.35
CA GLY A 22 17.36 43.53 5.30
C GLY A 22 16.56 42.40 4.63
N SER A 23 17.20 41.26 4.44
CA SER A 23 16.66 40.03 3.86
C SER A 23 15.79 39.25 4.85
N THR A 24 14.52 39.01 4.50
CA THR A 24 13.75 37.78 4.75
C THR A 24 12.55 37.78 3.79
N ILE A 25 12.70 37.15 2.63
CA ILE A 25 11.55 36.80 1.78
C ILE A 25 10.95 35.55 2.42
N GLY A 26 10.04 35.75 3.38
CA GLY A 26 9.07 34.72 3.73
C GLY A 26 8.19 34.52 2.52
N SER A 27 8.33 33.36 1.88
CA SER A 27 7.42 32.92 0.84
C SER A 27 6.02 32.84 1.43
N PHE A 28 5.20 33.86 1.15
CA PHE A 28 3.76 33.72 1.26
C PHE A 28 3.37 32.61 0.28
N MET A 29 3.09 31.40 0.79
CA MET A 29 2.25 30.46 0.07
C MET A 29 0.86 31.08 0.02
N SER A 30 0.67 31.93 -0.99
CA SER A 30 -0.65 32.16 -1.58
C SER A 30 -1.26 30.78 -1.77
N ILE A 31 -2.37 30.53 -1.07
CA ILE A 31 -3.28 29.41 -1.35
C ILE A 31 -3.67 29.57 -2.82
N SER A 32 -2.93 28.90 -3.70
CA SER A 32 -3.43 28.62 -5.03
C SER A 32 -4.67 27.80 -4.79
N GLN A 33 -5.85 28.37 -5.09
CA GLN A 33 -6.98 27.56 -5.50
C GLN A 33 -6.41 26.46 -6.38
N MET A 34 -6.55 25.21 -5.95
CA MET A 34 -6.28 24.06 -6.79
C MET A 34 -7.24 24.16 -7.97
N ASN A 35 -6.88 24.96 -8.97
CA ASN A 35 -7.34 24.78 -10.33
C ASN A 35 -6.56 23.58 -10.88
N SER A 36 -6.72 22.42 -10.25
CA SER A 36 -6.61 21.17 -10.98
C SER A 36 -7.82 21.16 -11.91
N SER A 37 -7.67 21.80 -13.07
CA SER A 37 -8.55 21.47 -14.19
C SER A 37 -8.44 19.95 -14.31
N PRO A 38 -9.52 19.17 -14.11
CA PRO A 38 -9.44 17.73 -14.14
C PRO A 38 -8.78 17.38 -15.47
N LYS A 39 -7.57 16.81 -15.43
CA LYS A 39 -7.00 16.20 -16.64
C LYS A 39 -8.02 15.12 -17.00
N PRO A 40 -8.67 15.18 -18.17
CA PRO A 40 -9.63 14.16 -18.53
C PRO A 40 -8.91 12.81 -18.42
N PHE A 41 -9.48 11.93 -17.60
CA PHE A 41 -9.02 10.56 -17.46
C PHE A 41 -9.17 9.91 -18.84
N LEU A 42 -8.03 9.72 -19.50
CA LEU A 42 -7.92 8.91 -20.70
C LEU A 42 -7.47 7.56 -20.20
N LEU A 43 -8.35 6.56 -20.33
CA LEU A 43 -7.92 5.16 -20.30
C LEU A 43 -6.81 5.02 -21.34
N SER A 44 -5.83 4.15 -21.07
CA SER A 44 -4.96 3.62 -22.11
C SER A 44 -5.82 3.22 -23.32
N ASP A 45 -5.29 3.40 -24.53
CA ASP A 45 -5.97 2.95 -25.74
C ASP A 45 -6.23 1.44 -25.59
N VAL A 46 -7.43 1.07 -25.12
CA VAL A 46 -7.91 -0.30 -25.15
C VAL A 46 -7.70 -0.76 -26.59
N PRO A 47 -7.05 -1.91 -26.83
CA PRO A 47 -6.82 -2.38 -28.19
C PRO A 47 -8.12 -2.27 -28.97
N SER A 48 -8.11 -1.51 -30.07
CA SER A 48 -9.36 -1.13 -30.76
C SER A 48 -10.17 -2.35 -31.22
N ASP A 49 -9.50 -3.51 -31.31
CA ASP A 49 -10.07 -4.81 -31.61
C ASP A 49 -9.74 -5.82 -30.50
N GLN A 50 -10.67 -6.01 -29.56
CA GLN A 50 -10.69 -7.15 -28.63
C GLN A 50 -11.61 -8.24 -29.18
N VAL A 51 -11.11 -9.48 -29.26
CA VAL A 51 -11.85 -10.62 -29.77
C VAL A 51 -11.96 -11.69 -28.68
N PRO A 52 -13.18 -11.96 -28.17
CA PRO A 52 -13.40 -13.06 -27.26
C PRO A 52 -13.16 -14.39 -27.97
N LEU A 53 -12.37 -15.26 -27.36
CA LEU A 53 -12.15 -16.62 -27.83
C LEU A 53 -13.24 -17.53 -27.29
N ARG A 54 -13.70 -18.46 -28.12
CA ARG A 54 -14.70 -19.48 -27.75
C ARG A 54 -14.08 -20.60 -26.91
N ARG A 55 -13.32 -20.23 -25.87
CA ARG A 55 -12.63 -21.14 -24.97
C ARG A 55 -12.68 -20.67 -23.52
N VAL A 56 -12.29 -21.55 -22.62
CA VAL A 56 -12.05 -21.27 -21.20
C VAL A 56 -10.92 -22.16 -20.68
N ALA A 57 -10.11 -21.62 -19.78
CA ALA A 57 -8.98 -22.28 -19.16
C ALA A 57 -9.20 -22.41 -17.65
N PHE A 58 -8.81 -23.54 -17.07
CA PHE A 58 -8.91 -23.81 -15.63
C PHE A 58 -7.55 -24.20 -15.07
N VAL A 59 -7.21 -23.67 -13.90
CA VAL A 59 -6.01 -24.06 -13.13
C VAL A 59 -6.46 -24.56 -11.77
N ALA A 60 -6.01 -25.75 -11.38
CA ALA A 60 -6.34 -26.33 -10.09
C ALA A 60 -5.50 -25.68 -8.97
N PRO A 61 -6.11 -25.32 -7.82
CA PRO A 61 -5.39 -24.81 -6.66
C PRO A 61 -4.49 -25.88 -6.05
N ASN A 62 -3.36 -25.46 -5.48
CA ASN A 62 -2.48 -26.28 -4.67
C ASN A 62 -2.03 -25.54 -3.41
N SER A 63 -2.63 -25.88 -2.27
CA SER A 63 -2.29 -25.25 -0.98
C SER A 63 -0.93 -25.67 -0.41
N ASN A 64 -0.20 -26.61 -1.04
CA ASN A 64 1.04 -27.17 -0.50
C ASN A 64 2.31 -26.61 -1.16
N SER A 65 2.21 -25.96 -2.32
CA SER A 65 3.33 -25.37 -3.04
C SER A 65 2.83 -24.32 -4.03
N TYR A 66 3.73 -23.48 -4.57
CA TYR A 66 3.38 -22.41 -5.52
C TYR A 66 3.29 -22.88 -6.98
N ILE A 67 3.28 -24.20 -7.23
CA ILE A 67 3.32 -24.77 -8.59
C ILE A 67 2.12 -24.33 -9.45
N ASP A 68 0.97 -24.12 -8.83
CA ASP A 68 -0.27 -23.64 -9.39
C ASP A 68 -0.22 -22.15 -9.77
N GLU A 69 0.42 -21.30 -8.97
CA GLU A 69 0.69 -19.89 -9.31
C GLU A 69 1.53 -19.82 -10.60
N PHE A 70 2.63 -20.58 -10.69
CA PHE A 70 3.44 -20.66 -11.90
C PHE A 70 2.67 -21.27 -13.08
N ALA A 71 1.85 -22.30 -12.83
CA ALA A 71 1.01 -22.90 -13.85
C ALA A 71 -0.02 -21.91 -14.41
N TYR A 72 -0.63 -21.09 -13.54
CA TYR A 72 -1.56 -20.05 -13.92
C TYR A 72 -0.87 -19.01 -14.80
N MET A 73 0.26 -18.45 -14.35
CA MET A 73 1.03 -17.47 -15.11
C MET A 73 1.48 -18.02 -16.48
N ALA A 74 1.89 -19.28 -16.56
CA ALA A 74 2.24 -19.93 -17.83
C ALA A 74 1.03 -20.16 -18.76
N THR A 75 -0.19 -20.17 -18.20
CA THR A 75 -1.43 -20.33 -18.95
C THR A 75 -1.97 -18.99 -19.46
N VAL A 76 -1.61 -17.86 -18.85
CA VAL A 76 -2.02 -16.50 -19.28
C VAL A 76 -1.80 -16.24 -20.78
N PRO A 77 -0.61 -16.49 -21.39
CA PRO A 77 -0.41 -16.25 -22.82
C PRO A 77 -1.27 -17.12 -23.76
N THR A 78 -1.96 -18.13 -23.23
CA THR A 78 -2.93 -18.94 -24.01
C THR A 78 -4.36 -18.37 -23.94
N SER A 79 -4.60 -17.50 -22.96
CA SER A 79 -5.92 -16.94 -22.65
C SER A 79 -6.01 -15.45 -22.99
N ILE A 80 -4.89 -14.72 -22.91
CA ILE A 80 -4.74 -13.36 -23.41
C ILE A 80 -3.48 -13.29 -24.25
N PHE A 81 -3.60 -12.92 -25.52
CA PHE A 81 -2.44 -12.69 -26.39
C PHE A 81 -2.76 -11.71 -27.52
N TYR A 82 -1.70 -11.18 -28.13
CA TYR A 82 -1.80 -10.19 -29.20
C TYR A 82 -1.34 -10.79 -30.52
N TYR A 83 -2.14 -10.64 -31.57
CA TYR A 83 -1.75 -11.05 -32.92
C TYR A 83 -2.25 -10.04 -33.95
N ASN A 84 -1.32 -9.49 -34.75
CA ASN A 84 -1.60 -8.46 -35.76
C ASN A 84 -2.37 -7.23 -35.22
N GLY A 85 -2.09 -6.83 -33.98
CA GLY A 85 -2.74 -5.67 -33.34
C GLY A 85 -4.12 -5.96 -32.73
N THR A 86 -4.63 -7.19 -32.87
CA THR A 86 -5.86 -7.65 -32.20
C THR A 86 -5.50 -8.37 -30.90
N GLN A 87 -6.22 -8.06 -29.83
CA GLN A 87 -6.12 -8.78 -28.57
C GLN A 87 -7.17 -9.90 -28.55
N TYR A 88 -6.73 -11.11 -28.29
CA TYR A 88 -7.61 -12.26 -28.09
C TYR A 88 -7.72 -12.56 -26.60
N ILE A 89 -8.94 -12.78 -26.12
CA ILE A 89 -9.20 -12.96 -24.68
C ILE A 89 -10.18 -14.10 -24.40
N SER A 90 -9.91 -14.90 -23.39
CA SER A 90 -10.85 -15.86 -22.78
C SER A 90 -10.64 -15.94 -21.28
N PRO A 91 -11.67 -16.34 -20.51
CA PRO A 91 -11.51 -16.56 -19.08
C PRO A 91 -10.43 -17.60 -18.77
N LEU A 92 -9.59 -17.25 -17.80
CA LEU A 92 -8.65 -18.14 -17.12
C LEU A 92 -9.00 -18.15 -15.64
N ILE A 93 -9.47 -19.29 -15.15
CA ILE A 93 -10.08 -19.41 -13.83
C ILE A 93 -9.20 -20.26 -12.94
N TYR A 94 -8.86 -19.69 -11.79
CA TYR A 94 -8.31 -20.45 -10.68
C TYR A 94 -9.50 -21.16 -10.01
N SER A 95 -9.59 -22.47 -10.21
CA SER A 95 -10.86 -23.19 -10.19
C SER A 95 -11.07 -23.90 -8.86
N GLU A 96 -12.00 -23.38 -8.07
CA GLU A 96 -12.30 -23.81 -6.69
C GLU A 96 -13.72 -24.38 -6.55
N GLY A 97 -14.53 -24.31 -7.61
CA GLY A 97 -15.93 -24.71 -7.59
C GLY A 97 -16.79 -23.75 -6.76
N SER A 98 -16.43 -22.47 -6.79
CA SER A 98 -17.17 -21.42 -6.08
C SER A 98 -18.44 -21.02 -6.84
N GLN A 99 -19.41 -20.43 -6.14
CA GLN A 99 -20.62 -19.93 -6.79
C GLN A 99 -20.32 -18.80 -7.80
N SER A 100 -19.31 -17.98 -7.54
CA SER A 100 -18.86 -16.94 -8.47
C SER A 100 -18.26 -17.52 -9.74
N GLU A 101 -17.57 -18.66 -9.64
CA GLU A 101 -17.08 -19.40 -10.81
C GLU A 101 -18.25 -19.92 -11.64
N ASP A 102 -19.26 -20.54 -11.03
CA ASP A 102 -20.45 -21.02 -11.74
C ASP A 102 -21.15 -19.89 -12.50
N TRP A 103 -21.36 -18.74 -11.86
CA TRP A 103 -21.97 -17.56 -12.50
C TRP A 103 -21.15 -17.05 -13.69
N LEU A 104 -19.83 -16.94 -13.54
CA LEU A 104 -18.96 -16.52 -14.64
C LEU A 104 -19.03 -17.49 -15.83
N LEU A 105 -19.10 -18.80 -15.56
CA LEU A 105 -19.20 -19.81 -16.60
C LEU A 105 -20.55 -19.81 -17.32
N GLU A 106 -21.64 -19.63 -16.59
CA GLU A 106 -22.99 -19.47 -17.16
C GLU A 106 -23.05 -18.24 -18.06
N ASP A 107 -22.60 -17.08 -17.56
CA ASP A 107 -22.56 -15.82 -18.30
C ASP A 107 -21.67 -15.93 -19.56
N TRP A 108 -20.51 -16.56 -19.45
CA TRP A 108 -19.61 -16.74 -20.59
C TRP A 108 -20.18 -17.69 -21.65
N THR A 109 -20.86 -18.74 -21.21
CA THR A 109 -21.52 -19.68 -22.12
C THR A 109 -22.65 -18.98 -22.87
N GLU A 110 -23.52 -18.25 -22.16
CA GLU A 110 -24.61 -17.48 -22.76
C GLU A 110 -24.08 -16.41 -23.73
N TYR A 111 -23.03 -15.69 -23.33
CA TYR A 111 -22.39 -14.67 -24.17
C TYR A 111 -21.94 -15.23 -25.52
N LEU A 112 -21.36 -16.44 -25.52
CA LEU A 112 -20.83 -17.08 -26.72
C LEU A 112 -21.89 -17.86 -27.53
N ASP A 113 -23.13 -18.02 -27.05
CA ASP A 113 -24.16 -18.81 -27.74
C ASP A 113 -24.45 -18.29 -29.15
N SER A 114 -24.48 -16.98 -29.31
CA SER A 114 -24.69 -16.33 -30.61
C SER A 114 -23.58 -16.63 -31.62
N ASP A 115 -22.38 -16.94 -31.13
CA ASP A 115 -21.20 -17.31 -31.91
C ASP A 115 -20.99 -18.84 -31.97
N GLY A 116 -21.97 -19.62 -31.55
CA GLY A 116 -21.98 -21.08 -31.58
C GLY A 116 -21.52 -21.77 -30.29
N GLY A 117 -21.41 -21.03 -29.19
CA GLY A 117 -21.05 -21.52 -27.86
C GLY A 117 -19.55 -21.80 -27.68
N ILE A 118 -19.17 -22.28 -26.51
CA ILE A 118 -17.79 -22.68 -26.20
C ILE A 118 -17.38 -23.84 -27.11
N THR A 119 -16.13 -23.84 -27.58
CA THR A 119 -15.56 -24.89 -28.46
C THR A 119 -14.40 -25.64 -27.83
N GLN A 120 -13.72 -25.03 -26.86
CA GLN A 120 -12.56 -25.60 -26.20
C GLN A 120 -12.61 -25.27 -24.71
N ALA A 121 -12.37 -26.26 -23.88
CA ALA A 121 -12.09 -26.07 -22.47
C ALA A 121 -10.85 -26.89 -22.14
N PHE A 122 -9.88 -26.36 -21.42
CA PHE A 122 -8.72 -27.12 -21.01
C PHE A 122 -8.37 -26.85 -19.56
N ALA A 123 -7.75 -27.84 -18.94
CA ALA A 123 -7.49 -27.87 -17.51
C ALA A 123 -6.02 -28.12 -17.24
N VAL A 124 -5.46 -27.35 -16.30
CA VAL A 124 -4.08 -27.40 -15.86
C VAL A 124 -4.06 -27.73 -14.36
N GLY A 125 -3.25 -28.70 -13.96
CA GLY A 125 -3.19 -29.19 -12.58
C GLY A 125 -4.16 -30.34 -12.30
N ASP A 126 -4.13 -30.79 -11.05
CA ASP A 126 -4.76 -32.04 -10.63
C ASP A 126 -6.21 -31.86 -10.21
N PHE A 127 -7.12 -31.99 -11.19
CA PHE A 127 -8.56 -31.99 -10.94
C PHE A 127 -9.12 -33.38 -10.64
N SER A 128 -10.10 -33.45 -9.73
CA SER A 128 -10.89 -34.66 -9.53
C SER A 128 -11.72 -34.99 -10.77
N GLN A 129 -11.91 -36.29 -11.05
CA GLN A 129 -12.71 -36.71 -12.22
C GLN A 129 -14.17 -36.27 -12.12
N SER A 130 -14.73 -36.23 -10.90
CA SER A 130 -16.07 -35.72 -10.63
C SER A 130 -16.19 -34.23 -10.97
N TYR A 131 -15.17 -33.44 -10.62
CA TYR A 131 -15.17 -32.01 -10.91
C TYR A 131 -15.09 -31.74 -12.42
N ILE A 132 -14.19 -32.42 -13.13
CA ILE A 132 -14.14 -32.29 -14.59
C ILE A 132 -15.45 -32.73 -15.25
N ALA A 133 -16.11 -33.78 -14.75
CA ALA A 133 -17.39 -34.20 -15.28
C ALA A 133 -18.47 -33.12 -15.11
N ASN A 134 -18.46 -32.41 -13.98
CA ASN A 134 -19.33 -31.25 -13.74
C ASN A 134 -19.02 -30.11 -14.74
N LEU A 135 -17.76 -29.69 -14.85
CA LEU A 135 -17.36 -28.65 -15.81
C LEU A 135 -17.79 -28.99 -17.24
N GLN A 136 -17.62 -30.23 -17.68
CA GLN A 136 -18.06 -30.66 -19.02
C GLN A 136 -19.59 -30.57 -19.19
N GLN A 137 -20.35 -30.82 -18.13
CA GLN A 137 -21.80 -30.70 -18.17
C GLN A 137 -22.23 -29.24 -18.27
N THR A 138 -21.60 -28.34 -17.50
CA THR A 138 -21.86 -26.90 -17.52
C THR A 138 -21.49 -26.27 -18.87
N LEU A 139 -20.30 -26.57 -19.40
CA LEU A 139 -19.76 -25.94 -20.60
C LEU A 139 -20.29 -26.55 -21.91
N GLY A 140 -20.93 -27.71 -21.86
CA GLY A 140 -21.37 -28.45 -23.05
C GLY A 140 -20.24 -28.96 -23.96
N VAL A 141 -18.98 -28.88 -23.52
CA VAL A 141 -17.79 -29.32 -24.27
C VAL A 141 -16.90 -30.23 -23.46
N LYS A 142 -16.05 -31.01 -24.14
CA LYS A 142 -15.04 -31.83 -23.47
C LYS A 142 -13.92 -30.93 -22.93
N VAL A 143 -13.52 -31.16 -21.68
CA VAL A 143 -12.33 -30.52 -21.10
C VAL A 143 -11.09 -31.30 -21.54
N TYR A 144 -10.40 -30.75 -22.55
CA TYR A 144 -9.19 -31.29 -23.16
C TYR A 144 -8.37 -30.17 -23.87
N PRO A 145 -7.03 -30.15 -23.74
CA PRO A 145 -6.19 -31.09 -22.99
C PRO A 145 -6.37 -30.99 -21.48
N ARG A 146 -5.89 -32.02 -20.78
CA ARG A 146 -5.71 -32.01 -19.32
C ARG A 146 -4.22 -32.12 -19.08
N ILE A 147 -3.63 -31.05 -18.58
CA ILE A 147 -2.19 -30.91 -18.41
C ILE A 147 -1.87 -31.04 -16.93
N THR A 148 -1.12 -32.07 -16.57
CA THR A 148 -0.59 -32.25 -15.21
C THR A 148 0.93 -32.39 -15.30
N GLY A 149 1.61 -32.09 -14.21
CA GLY A 149 3.07 -32.17 -14.14
C GLY A 149 3.57 -32.18 -12.71
N SER A 150 4.84 -32.51 -12.55
CA SER A 150 5.49 -32.57 -11.23
C SER A 150 6.32 -31.33 -10.90
N SER A 151 6.40 -30.36 -11.81
CA SER A 151 7.06 -29.08 -11.62
C SER A 151 6.45 -28.01 -12.52
N ALA A 152 6.67 -26.73 -12.17
CA ALA A 152 6.29 -25.57 -12.96
C ALA A 152 6.89 -25.65 -14.37
N ALA A 153 8.16 -26.05 -14.50
CA ALA A 153 8.83 -26.20 -15.78
C ALA A 153 8.19 -27.29 -16.67
N ASP A 154 7.80 -28.43 -16.09
CA ASP A 154 7.09 -29.50 -16.79
C ASP A 154 5.71 -29.06 -17.26
N ILE A 155 4.94 -28.42 -16.38
CA ILE A 155 3.60 -27.90 -16.71
C ILE A 155 3.69 -26.85 -17.83
N ALA A 156 4.57 -25.87 -17.70
CA ALA A 156 4.77 -24.81 -18.69
C ALA A 156 5.21 -25.37 -20.05
N ALA A 157 6.13 -26.35 -20.07
CA ALA A 157 6.56 -27.02 -21.29
C ALA A 157 5.40 -27.76 -21.99
N LYS A 158 4.55 -28.44 -21.23
CA LYS A 158 3.36 -29.14 -21.77
C LYS A 158 2.30 -28.17 -22.29
N ILE A 159 2.06 -27.06 -21.60
CA ILE A 159 1.20 -25.96 -22.08
C ILE A 159 1.75 -25.44 -23.41
N ALA A 160 3.04 -25.10 -23.45
CA ALA A 160 3.70 -24.54 -24.62
C ALA A 160 3.56 -25.45 -25.86
N VAL A 161 3.85 -26.74 -25.72
CA VAL A 161 3.78 -27.70 -26.84
C VAL A 161 2.35 -28.09 -27.21
N SER A 162 1.38 -27.89 -26.30
CA SER A 162 -0.04 -28.07 -26.61
C SER A 162 -0.60 -26.93 -27.44
N GLU A 163 -0.29 -25.69 -27.06
CA GLU A 163 -0.96 -24.51 -27.60
C GLU A 163 -0.20 -23.88 -28.78
N TRP A 164 1.12 -24.06 -28.86
CA TRP A 164 1.92 -23.58 -29.99
C TRP A 164 2.35 -24.73 -30.90
N SER A 165 2.10 -24.57 -32.20
CA SER A 165 2.65 -25.47 -33.22
C SER A 165 4.14 -25.21 -33.47
N ASN A 166 4.55 -23.95 -33.36
CA ASN A 166 5.92 -23.44 -33.44
C ASN A 166 5.95 -22.04 -32.80
N SER A 167 7.13 -21.59 -32.36
CA SER A 167 7.36 -20.21 -31.93
C SER A 167 8.84 -19.87 -32.09
N SER A 168 9.15 -18.75 -32.75
CA SER A 168 10.54 -18.24 -32.84
C SER A 168 11.04 -17.68 -31.51
N ASP A 169 10.10 -17.27 -30.66
CA ASP A 169 10.36 -16.58 -29.40
C ASP A 169 9.79 -17.41 -28.24
N ALA A 170 10.47 -17.39 -27.10
CA ALA A 170 9.92 -17.86 -25.83
C ALA A 170 10.31 -16.89 -24.73
N VAL A 171 9.43 -16.70 -23.76
CA VAL A 171 9.73 -15.92 -22.57
C VAL A 171 10.08 -16.88 -21.45
N ILE A 172 11.16 -16.59 -20.73
CA ILE A 172 11.73 -17.43 -19.70
C ILE A 172 11.71 -16.66 -18.38
N ALA A 173 11.22 -17.28 -17.32
CA ALA A 173 11.36 -16.80 -15.95
C ALA A 173 11.97 -17.88 -15.06
N LEU A 174 12.45 -17.48 -13.90
CA LEU A 174 12.85 -18.42 -12.86
C LEU A 174 11.63 -18.95 -12.13
N ALA A 175 11.64 -20.23 -11.77
CA ALA A 175 10.62 -20.82 -10.91
C ALA A 175 11.26 -21.49 -9.68
N MET A 176 10.59 -21.32 -8.54
CA MET A 176 10.87 -21.99 -7.28
C MET A 176 9.52 -22.29 -6.63
N GLU A 177 9.20 -23.56 -6.41
CA GLU A 177 7.86 -23.99 -6.00
C GLU A 177 7.70 -24.10 -4.49
N ASP A 178 8.82 -24.29 -3.78
CA ASP A 178 8.88 -24.48 -2.34
C ASP A 178 9.75 -23.39 -1.71
N PHE A 179 9.23 -22.76 -0.65
CA PHE A 179 9.93 -21.71 0.09
C PHE A 179 9.98 -22.06 1.57
N ILE A 180 11.03 -21.61 2.25
CA ILE A 180 11.21 -21.86 3.68
C ILE A 180 10.51 -20.75 4.45
N THR A 181 9.47 -21.09 5.22
CA THR A 181 8.88 -20.17 6.19
C THR A 181 9.76 -20.09 7.43
N PRO A 182 10.27 -18.90 7.79
CA PRO A 182 11.06 -18.72 9.00
C PRO A 182 10.22 -18.97 10.26
N SER A 183 10.88 -19.33 11.36
CA SER A 183 10.21 -19.51 12.65
C SER A 183 9.85 -18.18 13.30
N THR A 184 8.62 -18.05 13.81
CA THR A 184 8.17 -16.88 14.58
C THR A 184 9.19 -16.42 15.63
N ILE A 185 9.44 -15.10 15.68
CA ILE A 185 10.28 -14.47 16.71
C ILE A 185 9.37 -14.01 17.84
N THR A 186 9.73 -14.33 19.08
CA THR A 186 9.00 -13.89 20.27
C THR A 186 9.93 -13.19 21.26
N GLY A 187 9.38 -12.28 22.05
CA GLY A 187 10.11 -11.65 23.14
C GLY A 187 9.19 -11.07 24.20
N SER A 188 9.78 -10.70 25.34
CA SER A 188 9.08 -10.00 26.40
C SER A 188 10.01 -9.09 27.20
N VAL A 189 9.42 -8.08 27.82
CA VAL A 189 10.11 -7.16 28.73
C VAL A 189 9.15 -6.73 29.83
N THR A 190 9.66 -6.60 31.05
CA THR A 190 8.90 -6.09 32.19
C THR A 190 9.40 -4.72 32.62
N HIS A 191 8.50 -3.91 33.18
CA HIS A 191 8.83 -2.62 33.76
C HIS A 191 7.95 -2.34 34.99
N THR A 192 8.45 -1.52 35.90
CA THR A 192 7.71 -1.08 37.09
C THR A 192 7.64 0.43 37.07
N PHE A 193 6.42 0.96 36.93
CA PHE A 193 6.16 2.36 37.22
C PHE A 193 6.04 2.52 38.74
N GLN A 194 6.79 3.48 39.30
CA GLN A 194 6.75 3.79 40.72
C GLN A 194 7.28 5.22 40.95
N ASP A 195 6.68 5.93 41.91
CA ASP A 195 7.15 7.24 42.40
C ASP A 195 7.30 8.32 41.29
N GLN A 196 6.55 8.19 40.19
CA GLN A 196 6.54 9.16 39.08
C GLN A 196 5.09 9.52 38.75
N GLU A 197 4.67 10.72 39.14
CA GLU A 197 3.33 11.24 38.85
C GLU A 197 3.29 11.92 37.47
N SER A 198 2.09 12.10 36.94
CA SER A 198 1.90 12.94 35.75
C SER A 198 2.14 14.42 36.11
N GLU A 199 2.81 15.16 35.22
CA GLU A 199 3.25 16.54 35.49
C GLU A 199 2.68 17.53 34.47
N ILE A 200 2.11 18.64 34.95
CA ILE A 200 1.60 19.74 34.12
C ILE A 200 2.70 20.80 33.94
N SER A 201 2.95 21.15 32.68
CA SER A 201 3.73 22.32 32.29
C SER A 201 2.80 23.42 31.80
N GLU A 202 2.84 24.58 32.46
CA GLU A 202 2.07 25.76 32.06
C GLU A 202 2.95 26.77 31.31
N PHE A 203 2.40 27.33 30.24
CA PHE A 203 3.03 28.43 29.52
C PHE A 203 2.00 29.39 28.94
N SER A 204 2.46 30.56 28.51
CA SER A 204 1.61 31.57 27.89
C SER A 204 2.31 32.19 26.68
N GLY A 205 1.51 32.56 25.68
CA GLY A 205 2.01 33.07 24.40
C GLY A 205 1.09 34.13 23.80
N GLY A 206 1.66 34.94 22.91
CA GLY A 206 0.93 35.90 22.09
C GLY A 206 0.85 35.42 20.65
N VAL A 207 -0.37 35.29 20.12
CA VAL A 207 -0.61 34.95 18.72
C VAL A 207 -1.01 36.20 17.96
N THR A 208 -0.26 36.54 16.91
CA THR A 208 -0.56 37.69 16.05
C THR A 208 -1.04 37.25 14.68
N TYR A 209 -1.89 38.06 14.06
CA TYR A 209 -2.30 37.85 12.68
C TYR A 209 -1.11 37.81 11.71
N GLY A 210 -1.14 36.86 10.78
CA GLY A 210 -0.12 36.71 9.74
C GLY A 210 0.63 35.39 9.88
N ALA A 211 1.96 35.46 10.01
CA ALA A 211 2.80 34.28 10.16
C ALA A 211 2.49 33.53 11.47
N PRO A 212 2.69 32.19 11.51
CA PRO A 212 2.48 31.42 12.72
C PRO A 212 3.33 31.93 13.89
N SER A 213 2.73 32.03 15.07
CA SER A 213 3.45 32.21 16.33
C SER A 213 3.92 30.85 16.82
N SER A 214 5.23 30.65 16.93
CA SER A 214 5.82 29.40 17.43
C SER A 214 5.97 29.43 18.94
N ILE A 215 5.49 28.38 19.61
CA ILE A 215 5.63 28.16 21.04
C ILE A 215 6.40 26.85 21.22
N ALA A 216 7.59 26.94 21.82
CA ALA A 216 8.44 25.78 22.06
C ALA A 216 8.22 25.23 23.47
N PHE A 217 8.27 23.90 23.61
CA PHE A 217 8.26 23.20 24.88
C PHE A 217 9.07 21.90 24.78
N THR A 218 9.52 21.36 25.91
CA THR A 218 10.31 20.12 25.95
C THR A 218 9.60 19.14 26.88
N PRO A 219 8.93 18.10 26.35
CA PRO A 219 8.41 17.02 27.18
C PRO A 219 9.52 16.39 28.03
N PRO A 220 9.22 15.97 29.28
CA PRO A 220 10.18 15.24 30.08
C PRO A 220 10.65 13.94 29.39
N SER A 221 11.91 13.54 29.60
CA SER A 221 12.46 12.32 29.00
C SER A 221 11.75 11.05 29.47
N TRP A 222 11.17 11.06 30.67
CA TRP A 222 10.39 9.94 31.22
C TRP A 222 8.96 9.86 30.67
N ALA A 223 8.48 10.89 29.97
CA ALA A 223 7.11 10.91 29.47
C ALA A 223 6.95 9.92 28.30
N GLY A 224 5.91 9.08 28.34
CA GLY A 224 5.50 8.25 27.20
C GLY A 224 4.32 8.85 26.44
N TRP A 225 3.52 9.68 27.12
CA TRP A 225 2.35 10.34 26.55
C TRP A 225 2.33 11.80 26.95
N ILE A 226 1.80 12.64 26.07
CA ILE A 226 1.53 14.05 26.36
C ILE A 226 0.12 14.40 25.93
N GLU A 227 -0.53 15.24 26.72
CA GLU A 227 -1.76 15.91 26.34
C GLU A 227 -1.63 17.40 26.58
N GLY A 228 -2.27 18.20 25.75
CA GLY A 228 -2.20 19.64 25.91
C GLY A 228 -3.48 20.33 25.52
N ALA A 229 -3.71 21.47 26.16
CA ALA A 229 -4.89 22.30 26.00
C ALA A 229 -4.50 23.77 25.82
N PHE A 230 -5.08 24.40 24.80
CA PHE A 230 -4.91 25.81 24.48
C PHE A 230 -6.17 26.58 24.77
N ASN A 231 -6.07 27.43 25.78
CA ASN A 231 -7.16 28.23 26.26
C ASN A 231 -6.97 29.70 25.89
N TRP A 232 -7.97 30.25 25.19
CA TRP A 232 -8.08 31.68 24.95
C TRP A 232 -9.53 32.14 25.06
N THR A 233 -9.69 33.36 25.58
CA THR A 233 -10.99 33.94 25.95
C THR A 233 -11.68 34.68 24.80
N GLY A 234 -10.99 34.92 23.69
CA GLY A 234 -11.52 35.60 22.52
C GLY A 234 -12.34 34.70 21.57
N SER A 235 -13.04 35.34 20.63
CA SER A 235 -13.87 34.66 19.62
C SER A 235 -13.15 34.43 18.29
N GLU A 236 -11.89 34.84 18.19
CA GLU A 236 -11.05 34.60 17.03
C GLU A 236 -10.78 33.10 16.82
N ILE A 237 -10.60 32.75 15.56
CA ILE A 237 -10.27 31.40 15.11
C ILE A 237 -8.74 31.28 15.08
N LEU A 238 -8.22 30.34 15.85
CA LEU A 238 -6.81 29.96 15.90
C LEU A 238 -6.67 28.52 15.42
N THR A 239 -5.77 28.28 14.48
CA THR A 239 -5.39 26.93 14.04
C THR A 239 -3.99 26.61 14.55
N HIS A 240 -3.63 25.33 14.60
CA HIS A 240 -2.34 24.88 15.10
C HIS A 240 -1.75 23.78 14.23
N GLU A 241 -0.42 23.71 14.24
CA GLU A 241 0.38 22.55 13.87
C GLU A 241 1.32 22.25 15.04
N LEU A 242 1.31 21.01 15.50
CA LEU A 242 2.25 20.51 16.48
C LEU A 242 3.35 19.73 15.76
N ILE A 243 4.58 20.15 16.03
CA ILE A 243 5.78 19.71 15.35
C ILE A 243 6.70 19.07 16.39
N ASP A 244 7.10 17.83 16.15
CA ASP A 244 8.02 17.12 17.03
C ASP A 244 9.48 17.64 16.90
N ALA A 245 10.40 17.07 17.68
CA ALA A 245 11.81 17.46 17.66
C ALA A 245 12.53 17.17 16.33
N ASN A 246 11.97 16.30 15.47
CA ASN A 246 12.50 15.98 14.15
C ASN A 246 11.92 16.88 13.05
N GLY A 247 10.95 17.74 13.37
CA GLY A 247 10.28 18.59 12.41
C GLY A 247 9.05 17.97 11.75
N ALA A 248 8.57 16.81 12.23
CA ALA A 248 7.37 16.16 11.72
C ALA A 248 6.11 16.77 12.33
N ILE A 249 5.08 17.00 11.51
CA ILE A 249 3.77 17.45 12.00
C ILE A 249 3.02 16.22 12.52
N VAL A 250 2.82 16.18 13.84
CA VAL A 250 2.24 15.02 14.56
C VAL A 250 0.82 15.27 15.06
N ASP A 251 0.37 16.54 15.09
CA ASP A 251 -1.03 16.91 15.28
C ASP A 251 -1.31 18.26 14.59
N TYR A 252 -2.54 18.48 14.14
CA TYR A 252 -2.94 19.75 13.51
C TYR A 252 -4.42 20.00 13.66
N SER A 253 -4.84 21.25 13.45
CA SER A 253 -6.24 21.63 13.33
C SER A 253 -6.54 22.29 11.99
N VAL A 254 -7.80 22.20 11.58
CA VAL A 254 -8.31 22.79 10.34
C VAL A 254 -9.28 23.93 10.65
N TYR A 255 -9.29 24.94 9.79
CA TYR A 255 -10.07 26.16 9.99
C TYR A 255 -11.55 25.88 10.30
N THR A 256 -12.18 25.02 9.51
CA THR A 256 -13.62 24.78 9.54
C THR A 256 -14.04 24.17 10.88
N GLN A 257 -13.30 23.17 11.38
CA GLN A 257 -13.45 22.61 12.71
C GLN A 257 -13.41 23.69 13.80
N ILE A 258 -12.38 24.54 13.80
CA ILE A 258 -12.22 25.55 14.85
C ILE A 258 -13.30 26.63 14.75
N TYR A 259 -13.72 26.96 13.54
CA TYR A 259 -14.85 27.85 13.31
C TYR A 259 -16.11 27.32 14.00
N PHE A 260 -16.47 26.06 13.76
CA PHE A 260 -17.65 25.46 14.38
C PHE A 260 -17.51 25.28 15.89
N SER A 261 -16.32 24.93 16.40
CA SER A 261 -16.07 24.74 17.84
C SER A 261 -16.02 26.03 18.66
N ARG A 262 -16.09 27.19 18.01
CA ARG A 262 -16.07 28.51 18.67
C ARG A 262 -17.20 29.43 18.26
N HIS A 263 -17.96 29.11 17.21
CA HIS A 263 -19.08 29.94 16.83
C HIS A 263 -20.22 29.80 17.86
N PRO A 264 -20.70 30.91 18.46
CA PRO A 264 -21.80 30.86 19.43
C PRO A 264 -23.11 30.29 18.86
N GLY A 265 -23.25 30.26 17.54
CA GLY A 265 -24.39 29.65 16.85
C GLY A 265 -24.38 28.11 16.88
N TYR A 266 -23.26 27.48 17.20
CA TYR A 266 -23.09 26.01 17.18
C TYR A 266 -22.66 25.44 18.55
N VAL A 267 -21.95 26.21 19.37
CA VAL A 267 -21.51 25.78 20.72
C VAL A 267 -21.88 26.79 21.79
N GLN A 268 -22.20 26.30 23.00
CA GLN A 268 -22.54 27.14 24.16
C GLN A 268 -21.31 27.78 24.82
N ALA A 269 -20.14 27.15 24.68
CA ALA A 269 -18.86 27.63 25.19
C ALA A 269 -17.74 27.33 24.18
N PRO A 270 -16.74 28.21 24.01
CA PRO A 270 -15.60 27.93 23.15
C PRO A 270 -14.82 26.71 23.66
N VAL A 271 -14.45 25.84 22.73
CA VAL A 271 -13.64 24.66 23.04
C VAL A 271 -12.15 25.02 22.95
N PRO A 272 -11.30 24.53 23.89
CA PRO A 272 -9.85 24.64 23.76
C PRO A 272 -9.34 23.93 22.49
N LEU A 273 -8.20 24.34 21.93
CA LEU A 273 -7.49 23.44 21.02
C LEU A 273 -6.84 22.38 21.89
N ASN A 274 -6.98 21.11 21.55
CA ASN A 274 -6.38 20.02 22.31
C ASN A 274 -5.55 19.13 21.38
N PHE A 275 -4.50 18.55 21.95
CA PHE A 275 -3.80 17.41 21.39
C PHE A 275 -3.58 16.38 22.49
N TRP A 276 -3.43 15.12 22.11
CA TRP A 276 -3.23 14.01 23.03
C TRP A 276 -2.50 12.93 22.23
N LEU A 277 -1.26 12.58 22.56
CA LEU A 277 -0.43 11.73 21.71
C LEU A 277 0.76 11.09 22.46
N PRO A 278 1.29 9.94 22.00
CA PRO A 278 2.50 9.38 22.56
C PRO A 278 3.70 10.26 22.19
N LYS A 279 4.61 10.44 23.14
CA LYS A 279 5.88 11.14 22.88
C LYS A 279 6.80 10.21 22.08
N THR A 280 6.87 10.40 20.78
CA THR A 280 7.67 9.57 19.87
C THR A 280 9.16 9.89 19.88
N VAL A 281 9.53 11.12 20.25
CA VAL A 281 10.93 11.60 20.23
C VAL A 281 11.23 12.57 21.37
N ASP A 282 12.43 12.46 21.94
CA ASP A 282 12.96 13.43 22.90
C ASP A 282 13.45 14.70 22.20
N GLY A 283 13.27 15.86 22.84
CA GLY A 283 13.79 17.13 22.36
C GLY A 283 12.80 18.27 22.48
N GLU A 284 13.11 19.39 21.81
CA GLU A 284 12.23 20.55 21.78
C GLU A 284 11.15 20.36 20.72
N TRP A 285 9.90 20.39 21.15
CA TRP A 285 8.71 20.36 20.32
C TRP A 285 8.26 21.79 20.07
N THR A 286 7.74 22.03 18.87
CA THR A 286 7.26 23.36 18.47
C THR A 286 5.80 23.29 18.09
N MET A 287 5.07 24.29 18.53
CA MET A 287 3.67 24.44 18.19
C MET A 287 3.48 25.77 17.48
N ASN A 288 3.06 25.67 16.23
CA ASN A 288 2.79 26.82 15.39
C ASN A 288 1.31 27.15 15.48
N VAL A 289 0.99 28.29 16.09
CA VAL A 289 -0.40 28.76 16.19
C VAL A 289 -0.62 29.89 15.20
N THR A 290 -1.60 29.74 14.33
CA THR A 290 -1.96 30.71 13.29
C THR A 290 -3.27 31.39 13.66
N ARG A 291 -3.29 32.72 13.54
CA ARG A 291 -4.49 33.52 13.72
C ARG A 291 -5.04 33.98 12.37
N GLU A 292 -6.31 33.69 12.13
CA GLU A 292 -6.97 33.89 10.83
C GLU A 292 -7.59 35.28 10.65
N SER A 293 -7.55 36.11 11.69
CA SER A 293 -8.14 37.46 11.70
C SER A 293 -7.15 38.50 12.21
N VAL A 294 -7.23 39.74 11.72
CA VAL A 294 -6.34 40.84 12.14
C VAL A 294 -6.40 41.05 13.67
N GLY A 295 -5.25 41.13 14.33
CA GLY A 295 -5.12 41.44 15.76
C GLY A 295 -4.09 40.58 16.49
N SER A 296 -4.11 40.64 17.83
CA SER A 296 -3.31 39.79 18.73
C SER A 296 -4.18 39.12 19.79
N THR A 297 -3.83 37.89 20.18
CA THR A 297 -4.52 37.07 21.19
C THR A 297 -3.51 36.55 22.20
N THR A 298 -3.80 36.71 23.49
CA THR A 298 -3.06 36.00 24.54
C THR A 298 -3.68 34.62 24.73
N MET A 299 -2.82 33.61 24.80
CA MET A 299 -3.21 32.22 24.97
C MET A 299 -2.46 31.63 26.16
N ASN A 300 -3.18 30.86 26.97
CA ASN A 300 -2.59 29.99 27.98
C ASN A 300 -2.52 28.57 27.41
N CYS A 301 -1.44 27.87 27.70
CA CYS A 301 -1.31 26.47 27.37
C CYS A 301 -0.89 25.67 28.58
N GLU A 302 -1.48 24.49 28.68
CA GLU A 302 -1.11 23.43 29.60
C GLU A 302 -0.67 22.22 28.77
N VAL A 303 0.42 21.58 29.17
CA VAL A 303 0.84 20.28 28.65
C VAL A 303 1.03 19.33 29.83
N LEU A 304 0.17 18.33 29.97
CA LEU A 304 0.29 17.25 30.93
C LEU A 304 1.12 16.12 30.31
N SER A 305 2.15 15.69 31.04
CA SER A 305 3.05 14.62 30.64
C SER A 305 2.82 13.39 31.52
N HIS A 306 2.58 12.25 30.89
CA HIS A 306 2.31 10.98 31.56
C HIS A 306 3.52 10.05 31.53
N PRO A 307 3.82 9.34 32.64
CA PRO A 307 4.94 8.42 32.71
C PRO A 307 4.88 7.34 31.65
N GLY A 308 6.02 7.02 31.05
CA GLY A 308 6.10 6.01 30.01
C GLY A 308 7.34 5.15 30.06
N PHE A 309 7.20 4.01 29.41
CA PHE A 309 8.26 3.04 29.17
C PHE A 309 8.31 2.75 27.68
N THR A 310 9.52 2.82 27.13
CA THR A 310 9.77 2.54 25.72
C THR A 310 10.65 1.31 25.56
N HIS A 311 10.30 0.45 24.61
CA HIS A 311 11.12 -0.71 24.24
C HIS A 311 11.27 -0.81 22.73
N THR A 312 12.49 -1.10 22.27
CA THR A 312 12.78 -1.26 20.84
C THR A 312 12.73 -2.73 20.45
N VAL A 313 12.01 -3.03 19.37
CA VAL A 313 11.93 -4.36 18.77
C VAL A 313 12.41 -4.28 17.32
N SER A 314 13.43 -5.07 16.97
CA SER A 314 13.91 -5.16 15.59
C SER A 314 13.03 -6.11 14.78
N VAL A 315 12.42 -5.58 13.73
CA VAL A 315 11.51 -6.30 12.82
C VAL A 315 12.23 -6.62 11.51
N PRO A 316 12.28 -7.90 11.09
CA PRO A 316 12.85 -8.31 9.80
C PRO A 316 12.07 -7.80 8.58
N SER A 317 12.74 -7.79 7.42
CA SER A 317 12.21 -7.46 6.09
C SER A 317 11.03 -8.33 5.64
N ASP A 318 11.07 -9.59 6.03
CA ASP A 318 10.08 -10.61 5.68
C ASP A 318 8.94 -10.72 6.70
N ALA A 319 8.86 -9.83 7.69
CA ALA A 319 7.77 -9.84 8.67
C ALA A 319 6.40 -9.63 7.99
N ASN A 320 5.41 -10.46 8.31
CA ASN A 320 4.01 -10.24 7.91
C ASN A 320 3.13 -9.72 9.04
N TRP A 321 3.51 -9.95 10.30
CA TRP A 321 2.78 -9.50 11.46
C TRP A 321 3.73 -9.10 12.58
N LEU A 322 3.40 -8.02 13.28
CA LEU A 322 3.94 -7.66 14.58
C LEU A 322 2.76 -7.56 15.55
N ASN A 323 2.64 -8.53 16.44
CA ASN A 323 1.62 -8.54 17.47
C ASN A 323 2.28 -8.17 18.80
N VAL A 324 1.76 -7.15 19.48
CA VAL A 324 2.28 -6.66 20.75
C VAL A 324 1.17 -6.66 21.78
N SER A 325 1.44 -7.19 22.97
CA SER A 325 0.51 -7.18 24.09
C SER A 325 1.16 -6.51 25.30
N LEU A 326 0.40 -5.66 25.97
CA LEU A 326 0.74 -5.00 27.22
C LEU A 326 -0.18 -5.53 28.30
N ASN A 327 0.36 -6.07 29.39
CA ASN A 327 -0.39 -6.50 30.56
C ASN A 327 0.09 -5.72 31.80
N TRP A 328 -0.81 -5.43 32.74
CA TRP A 328 -0.42 -4.78 34.00
C TRP A 328 -1.20 -5.31 35.21
N ASP A 329 -0.60 -5.20 36.40
CA ASP A 329 -1.15 -5.81 37.62
C ASP A 329 -2.13 -4.92 38.39
N ASN A 330 -1.97 -3.59 38.34
CA ASN A 330 -2.93 -2.66 38.93
C ASN A 330 -4.09 -2.39 37.96
N VAL A 331 -5.02 -3.34 37.81
CA VAL A 331 -6.12 -3.26 36.82
C VAL A 331 -7.08 -2.07 36.98
N ALA A 332 -6.96 -1.28 38.06
CA ALA A 332 -7.72 -0.05 38.26
C ALA A 332 -7.09 1.18 37.56
N THR A 333 -5.91 1.03 36.97
CA THR A 333 -5.19 2.08 36.24
C THR A 333 -5.45 2.02 34.74
N ASP A 334 -5.22 3.15 34.08
CA ASP A 334 -5.34 3.32 32.63
C ASP A 334 -3.93 3.34 32.00
N LEU A 335 -3.66 2.39 31.12
CA LEU A 335 -2.41 2.29 30.38
C LEU A 335 -2.67 2.22 28.88
N ASN A 336 -1.93 3.02 28.12
CA ASN A 336 -1.98 3.01 26.67
C ASN A 336 -0.77 2.30 26.08
N LEU A 337 -1.00 1.64 24.95
CA LEU A 337 0.02 1.03 24.11
C LEU A 337 0.11 1.76 22.78
N ALA A 338 1.32 2.03 22.28
CA ALA A 338 1.55 2.62 20.97
C ALA A 338 2.76 1.98 20.27
N LEU A 339 2.70 1.91 18.94
CA LEU A 339 3.78 1.49 18.05
C LEU A 339 4.22 2.63 17.15
N VAL A 340 5.51 2.93 17.22
CA VAL A 340 6.19 3.90 16.36
C VAL A 340 7.09 3.12 15.39
N ASP A 341 6.94 3.42 14.10
CA ASP A 341 7.72 2.79 13.05
C ASP A 341 9.19 3.25 13.06
N PRO A 342 10.09 2.56 12.31
CA PRO A 342 11.49 2.94 12.19
C PRO A 342 11.76 4.37 11.67
N ASN A 343 10.77 5.02 11.04
CA ASN A 343 10.88 6.41 10.58
C ASN A 343 10.43 7.42 11.65
N GLY A 344 10.02 6.96 12.84
CA GLY A 344 9.56 7.80 13.95
C GLY A 344 8.07 8.15 13.90
N ARG A 345 7.30 7.51 13.03
CA ARG A 345 5.88 7.79 12.86
C ARG A 345 5.01 6.84 13.68
N LEU A 346 4.01 7.41 14.37
CA LEU A 346 2.99 6.62 15.05
C LEU A 346 2.16 5.84 14.03
N THR A 347 2.19 4.51 14.12
CA THR A 347 1.49 3.63 13.18
C THR A 347 0.24 3.00 13.76
N MET A 348 0.27 2.57 15.02
CA MET A 348 -0.90 2.00 15.70
C MET A 348 -0.84 2.27 17.20
N TRP A 349 -1.99 2.26 17.85
CA TRP A 349 -2.14 2.44 19.29
C TRP A 349 -3.37 1.66 19.75
N ALA A 350 -3.33 1.25 21.01
CA ALA A 350 -4.43 0.63 21.73
C ALA A 350 -4.56 1.40 23.05
N PRO A 351 -5.50 2.37 23.13
CA PRO A 351 -5.77 3.03 24.38
C PRO A 351 -6.55 2.13 25.32
N ALA A 352 -6.36 2.32 26.63
CA ALA A 352 -7.12 1.57 27.62
C ALA A 352 -8.62 1.67 27.32
N GLY A 353 -9.26 0.53 27.10
CA GLY A 353 -10.72 0.46 27.10
C GLY A 353 -11.30 0.85 28.47
N SER A 354 -12.62 1.01 28.55
CA SER A 354 -13.28 1.14 29.86
C SER A 354 -12.80 0.01 30.79
N ILE A 355 -12.46 0.36 32.04
CA ILE A 355 -12.04 -0.57 33.11
C ILE A 355 -13.02 -1.77 33.25
N LEU A 356 -14.26 -1.61 32.79
CA LEU A 356 -15.31 -2.64 32.81
C LEU A 356 -15.26 -3.64 31.66
N SER A 357 -14.63 -3.31 30.52
CA SER A 357 -14.63 -4.13 29.30
C SER A 357 -13.35 -4.94 29.07
N ASN A 358 -12.18 -4.45 29.48
CA ASN A 358 -10.91 -5.15 29.27
C ASN A 358 -9.85 -4.81 30.35
N PRO A 359 -10.04 -5.25 31.61
CA PRO A 359 -9.16 -4.83 32.70
C PRO A 359 -7.75 -5.43 32.56
N GLY A 360 -6.72 -4.57 32.51
CA GLY A 360 -5.33 -4.97 32.68
C GLY A 360 -4.60 -5.47 31.43
N ILE A 361 -5.16 -5.28 30.22
CA ILE A 361 -4.52 -5.72 28.97
C ILE A 361 -4.84 -4.78 27.80
N GLU A 362 -3.83 -4.50 26.99
CA GLU A 362 -3.95 -3.88 25.66
C GLU A 362 -3.17 -4.68 24.62
N SER A 363 -3.64 -4.67 23.37
CA SER A 363 -3.00 -5.40 22.27
C SER A 363 -3.09 -4.69 20.94
N ILE A 364 -2.02 -4.79 20.16
CA ILE A 364 -1.90 -4.29 18.79
C ILE A 364 -1.53 -5.45 17.88
N ASP A 365 -2.31 -5.66 16.82
CA ASP A 365 -2.02 -6.60 15.74
C ASP A 365 -1.70 -5.80 14.46
N LEU A 366 -0.42 -5.67 14.14
CA LEU A 366 0.04 -4.86 13.00
C LEU A 366 0.41 -5.75 11.81
N PRO A 367 -0.36 -5.72 10.71
CA PRO A 367 0.01 -6.41 9.48
C PRO A 367 1.09 -5.64 8.69
N TYR A 368 2.04 -6.37 8.11
CA TYR A 368 3.17 -5.89 7.28
C TYR A 368 3.95 -4.74 7.89
N PRO A 369 4.54 -4.93 9.08
CA PRO A 369 5.38 -3.91 9.66
C PRO A 369 6.61 -3.63 8.78
N LEU A 370 6.95 -2.36 8.60
CA LEU A 370 8.20 -1.90 7.99
C LEU A 370 9.41 -2.61 8.62
N ALA A 371 10.39 -3.00 7.81
CA ALA A 371 11.64 -3.53 8.32
C ALA A 371 12.40 -2.49 9.16
N GLY A 372 12.96 -2.88 10.30
CA GLY A 372 13.81 -2.02 11.13
C GLY A 372 13.41 -1.99 12.60
N ASP A 373 13.88 -0.97 13.31
CA ASP A 373 13.70 -0.85 14.75
C ASP A 373 12.38 -0.13 15.08
N TRP A 374 11.41 -0.89 15.56
CA TRP A 374 10.13 -0.38 16.04
C TRP A 374 10.22 0.03 17.50
N THR A 375 9.54 1.09 17.89
CA THR A 375 9.43 1.49 19.30
C THR A 375 8.03 1.21 19.83
N ILE A 376 7.97 0.33 20.83
CA ILE A 376 6.79 0.11 21.66
C ILE A 376 6.80 1.16 22.78
N ILE A 377 5.68 1.85 22.97
CA ILE A 377 5.48 2.81 24.05
C ILE A 377 4.31 2.32 24.90
N ALA A 378 4.58 2.11 26.19
CA ALA A 378 3.54 1.93 27.20
C ALA A 378 3.52 3.17 28.10
N ALA A 379 2.36 3.77 28.32
CA ALA A 379 2.23 4.95 29.16
C ALA A 379 1.12 4.80 30.19
N TRP A 380 1.37 5.24 31.42
CA TRP A 380 0.39 5.24 32.50
C TRP A 380 -0.30 6.59 32.58
N MET A 381 -1.56 6.61 32.15
CA MET A 381 -2.42 7.79 32.16
C MET A 381 -2.82 8.15 33.58
N ASP A 382 -2.82 9.44 33.89
CA ASP A 382 -3.12 9.99 35.23
C ASP A 382 -2.35 9.31 36.37
N ALA A 383 -1.10 8.93 36.09
CA ALA A 383 -0.26 8.24 37.06
C ALA A 383 -0.11 9.04 38.36
N THR A 384 -0.13 8.29 39.46
CA THR A 384 0.11 8.78 40.83
C THR A 384 1.42 8.18 41.37
N THR A 385 1.74 8.39 42.65
CA THR A 385 2.90 7.72 43.27
C THR A 385 2.76 6.21 43.46
N GLU A 386 1.60 5.61 43.14
CA GLU A 386 1.39 4.17 43.29
C GLU A 386 2.35 3.34 42.41
N GLN A 387 2.50 2.06 42.74
CA GLN A 387 3.27 1.13 41.92
C GLN A 387 2.34 0.45 40.91
N ASN A 388 2.82 0.26 39.68
CA ASN A 388 2.18 -0.55 38.67
C ASN A 388 3.22 -1.33 37.87
N ASN A 389 3.10 -2.66 37.83
CA ASN A 389 4.02 -3.52 37.10
C ASN A 389 3.41 -3.88 35.76
N ILE A 390 4.21 -3.74 34.70
CA ILE A 390 3.80 -4.09 33.34
C ILE A 390 4.65 -5.22 32.78
N ASP A 391 4.05 -6.01 31.89
CA ASP A 391 4.68 -7.01 31.04
C ASP A 391 4.28 -6.74 29.59
N ILE A 392 5.25 -6.48 28.74
CA ILE A 392 5.08 -6.31 27.30
C ILE A 392 5.62 -7.56 26.62
N THR A 393 4.78 -8.20 25.82
CA THR A 393 5.16 -9.34 24.97
C THR A 393 4.98 -8.97 23.51
N TRP A 394 5.79 -9.58 22.64
CA TRP A 394 5.61 -9.46 21.20
C TRP A 394 5.86 -10.77 20.47
N GLU A 395 5.20 -10.89 19.32
CA GLU A 395 5.30 -11.99 18.39
C GLU A 395 5.44 -11.41 16.97
N ILE A 396 6.49 -11.81 16.26
CA ILE A 396 6.72 -11.45 14.86
C ILE A 396 6.61 -12.71 14.02
N SER A 397 5.59 -12.75 13.18
CA SER A 397 5.47 -13.77 12.15
C SER A 397 6.18 -13.31 10.88
N MET A 398 6.69 -14.26 10.10
CA MET A 398 7.45 -14.00 8.88
C MET A 398 6.86 -14.76 7.68
N ARG A 399 7.00 -14.17 6.51
CA ARG A 399 6.70 -14.78 5.20
C ARG A 399 7.83 -15.70 4.80
N PRO A 400 7.58 -16.67 3.91
CA PRO A 400 8.67 -17.38 3.26
C PRO A 400 9.59 -16.39 2.53
N THR A 401 10.91 -16.59 2.65
CA THR A 401 11.89 -15.70 2.02
C THR A 401 11.91 -15.90 0.51
N ASP A 402 12.26 -14.85 -0.23
CA ASP A 402 12.48 -14.86 -1.68
C ASP A 402 11.26 -15.18 -2.56
N VAL A 403 10.03 -15.27 -2.03
CA VAL A 403 8.83 -15.58 -2.84
C VAL A 403 8.62 -14.53 -3.95
N GLN A 404 8.65 -13.25 -3.57
CA GLN A 404 8.35 -12.13 -4.45
C GLN A 404 9.26 -12.10 -5.70
N PRO A 405 10.60 -12.19 -5.61
CA PRO A 405 11.48 -12.22 -6.79
C PRO A 405 11.08 -13.24 -7.88
N TYR A 406 10.65 -14.44 -7.51
CA TYR A 406 10.27 -15.47 -8.50
C TYR A 406 8.88 -15.24 -9.06
N LEU A 407 7.88 -14.94 -8.21
CA LEU A 407 6.51 -14.73 -8.67
C LEU A 407 6.38 -13.44 -9.48
N GLU A 408 7.02 -12.34 -9.08
CA GLU A 408 7.00 -11.07 -9.81
C GLU A 408 7.71 -11.19 -11.17
N ALA A 409 8.81 -11.95 -11.24
CA ALA A 409 9.49 -12.26 -12.50
C ALA A 409 8.60 -13.10 -13.43
N ALA A 410 8.00 -14.18 -12.93
CA ALA A 410 7.09 -15.03 -13.68
C ALA A 410 5.85 -14.28 -14.17
N ALA A 411 5.30 -13.39 -13.34
CA ALA A 411 4.14 -12.58 -13.67
C ALA A 411 4.45 -11.62 -14.83
N ASN A 412 5.53 -10.84 -14.72
CA ASN A 412 5.95 -9.95 -15.80
C ASN A 412 6.35 -10.73 -17.07
N ALA A 413 6.91 -11.93 -16.92
CA ALA A 413 7.19 -12.82 -18.03
C ALA A 413 5.91 -13.30 -18.73
N GLY A 414 4.84 -13.58 -17.97
CA GLY A 414 3.52 -13.92 -18.50
C GLY A 414 2.94 -12.79 -19.35
N VAL A 415 3.05 -11.53 -18.87
CA VAL A 415 2.63 -10.35 -19.64
C VAL A 415 3.42 -10.22 -20.94
N LEU A 416 4.75 -10.31 -20.87
CA LEU A 416 5.59 -10.22 -22.05
C LEU A 416 5.32 -11.36 -23.03
N ALA A 417 5.05 -12.56 -22.54
CA ALA A 417 4.68 -13.72 -23.34
C ALA A 417 3.36 -13.48 -24.09
N SER A 418 2.35 -12.90 -23.42
CA SER A 418 1.09 -12.49 -24.05
C SER A 418 1.29 -11.45 -25.16
N LEU A 419 2.13 -10.43 -24.92
CA LEU A 419 2.43 -9.39 -25.90
C LEU A 419 3.16 -9.92 -27.13
N LEU A 420 4.05 -10.90 -26.94
CA LEU A 420 4.80 -11.55 -28.00
C LEU A 420 4.05 -12.69 -28.69
N ASN A 421 2.89 -13.11 -28.15
CA ASN A 421 2.21 -14.36 -28.52
C ASN A 421 3.17 -15.56 -28.50
N ALA A 422 3.95 -15.65 -27.44
CA ALA A 422 4.99 -16.65 -27.23
C ALA A 422 4.69 -17.48 -25.97
N PRO A 423 5.20 -18.71 -25.85
CA PRO A 423 5.08 -19.49 -24.62
C PRO A 423 5.91 -18.87 -23.49
N LEU A 424 5.37 -18.92 -22.27
CA LEU A 424 6.14 -18.76 -21.03
C LEU A 424 6.68 -20.13 -20.60
N LEU A 425 7.99 -20.22 -20.36
CA LEU A 425 8.66 -21.40 -19.83
C LEU A 425 9.49 -21.03 -18.59
N TYR A 426 9.82 -22.04 -17.78
CA TYR A 426 10.56 -21.81 -16.54
C TYR A 426 11.94 -22.47 -16.53
N VAL A 427 12.87 -21.84 -15.81
CA VAL A 427 14.20 -22.37 -15.54
C VAL A 427 14.53 -22.28 -14.05
N ASN A 428 15.56 -23.00 -13.63
CA ASN A 428 16.11 -22.87 -12.29
C ASN A 428 17.25 -21.84 -12.31
N THR A 429 17.66 -21.36 -11.14
CA THR A 429 18.70 -20.33 -10.97
C THR A 429 19.99 -20.60 -11.76
N ASN A 430 20.42 -21.84 -11.90
CA ASN A 430 21.67 -22.21 -12.57
C ASN A 430 21.51 -23.30 -13.64
N GLN A 431 20.28 -23.64 -14.02
CA GLN A 431 20.03 -24.79 -14.88
C GLN A 431 18.77 -24.62 -15.72
N ILE A 432 18.84 -25.09 -16.96
CA ILE A 432 17.68 -25.29 -17.83
C ILE A 432 17.11 -26.70 -17.57
N PRO A 433 15.86 -26.83 -17.07
CA PRO A 433 15.20 -28.13 -16.92
C PRO A 433 15.08 -28.85 -18.26
N SER A 434 15.06 -30.18 -18.22
CA SER A 434 15.02 -31.00 -19.45
C SER A 434 13.74 -30.81 -20.26
N GLU A 435 12.66 -30.52 -19.55
CA GLU A 435 11.31 -30.22 -20.02
C GLU A 435 11.30 -28.89 -20.78
N THR A 436 11.94 -27.87 -20.21
CA THR A 436 12.12 -26.56 -20.86
C THR A 436 12.97 -26.68 -22.12
N GLN A 437 14.08 -27.42 -22.05
CA GLN A 437 14.93 -27.66 -23.22
C GLN A 437 14.17 -28.42 -24.33
N TRP A 438 13.35 -29.39 -23.95
CA TRP A 438 12.49 -30.13 -24.87
C TRP A 438 11.49 -29.20 -25.57
N ALA A 439 10.80 -28.33 -24.82
CA ALA A 439 9.84 -27.37 -25.39
C ALA A 439 10.52 -26.38 -26.35
N LEU A 440 11.65 -25.79 -25.95
CA LEU A 440 12.44 -24.88 -26.81
C LEU A 440 12.80 -25.54 -28.14
N THR A 441 13.30 -26.78 -28.08
CA THR A 441 13.69 -27.55 -29.27
C THR A 441 12.48 -27.93 -30.12
N ARG A 442 11.38 -28.36 -29.48
CA ARG A 442 10.16 -28.81 -30.15
C ARG A 442 9.47 -27.68 -30.91
N LEU A 443 9.45 -26.49 -30.34
CA LEU A 443 8.81 -25.31 -30.91
C LEU A 443 9.69 -24.55 -31.91
N GLY A 444 10.99 -24.88 -31.96
CA GLY A 444 11.93 -24.23 -32.88
C GLY A 444 12.32 -22.83 -32.43
N VAL A 445 12.40 -22.60 -31.12
CA VAL A 445 12.71 -21.29 -30.53
C VAL A 445 14.13 -20.88 -30.87
N THR A 446 14.29 -19.65 -31.37
CA THR A 446 15.58 -19.04 -31.72
C THR A 446 15.94 -17.87 -30.83
N ASN A 447 14.95 -17.18 -30.26
CA ASN A 447 15.15 -16.06 -29.34
C ASN A 447 14.49 -16.37 -28.00
N THR A 448 15.14 -16.00 -26.92
CA THR A 448 14.58 -16.08 -25.57
C THR A 448 14.60 -14.72 -24.91
N TRP A 449 13.59 -14.45 -24.10
CA TRP A 449 13.50 -13.27 -23.23
C TRP A 449 13.59 -13.74 -21.80
N LEU A 450 14.74 -13.57 -21.15
CA LEU A 450 14.93 -13.95 -19.75
C LEU A 450 14.50 -12.78 -18.87
N VAL A 451 13.40 -12.95 -18.12
CA VAL A 451 12.82 -11.93 -17.26
C VAL A 451 13.21 -12.21 -15.82
N ASP A 452 14.01 -11.32 -15.23
CA ASP A 452 14.54 -11.46 -13.88
C ASP A 452 14.86 -10.06 -13.30
N PRO A 453 13.84 -9.23 -13.04
CA PRO A 453 14.04 -7.84 -12.62
C PRO A 453 14.76 -7.70 -11.28
N SER A 454 14.70 -8.73 -10.43
CA SER A 454 15.38 -8.81 -9.13
C SER A 454 16.78 -9.40 -9.22
N ASN A 455 17.21 -9.82 -10.41
CA ASN A 455 18.54 -10.37 -10.70
C ASN A 455 18.91 -11.57 -9.79
N VAL A 456 17.97 -12.50 -9.60
CA VAL A 456 18.16 -13.72 -8.78
C VAL A 456 18.76 -14.88 -9.57
N GLN A 457 18.90 -14.75 -10.89
CA GLN A 457 19.57 -15.76 -11.71
C GLN A 457 21.03 -15.96 -11.31
N GLY A 458 21.49 -17.19 -11.44
CA GLY A 458 22.89 -17.53 -11.31
C GLY A 458 23.70 -17.14 -12.54
N SER A 459 24.97 -16.78 -12.33
CA SER A 459 25.84 -16.20 -13.37
C SER A 459 26.09 -17.09 -14.59
N ALA A 460 25.81 -18.40 -14.51
CA ALA A 460 25.95 -19.33 -15.62
C ALA A 460 24.70 -19.45 -16.50
N LEU A 461 23.52 -19.05 -16.02
CA LEU A 461 22.24 -19.34 -16.68
C LEU A 461 22.13 -18.69 -18.07
N GLU A 462 22.49 -17.41 -18.19
CA GLU A 462 22.49 -16.71 -19.46
C GLU A 462 23.42 -17.41 -20.49
N GLY A 463 24.58 -17.89 -20.06
CA GLY A 463 25.50 -18.64 -20.91
C GLY A 463 24.93 -19.98 -21.40
N LEU A 464 24.15 -20.67 -20.55
CA LEU A 464 23.46 -21.91 -20.91
C LEU A 464 22.37 -21.66 -21.97
N LEU A 465 21.58 -20.60 -21.81
CA LEU A 465 20.53 -20.26 -22.78
C LEU A 465 21.12 -19.77 -24.11
N ASN A 466 22.21 -18.98 -24.06
CA ASN A 466 22.94 -18.49 -25.23
C ASN A 466 23.60 -19.61 -26.07
N ALA A 467 23.75 -20.82 -25.52
CA ALA A 467 24.26 -21.96 -26.28
C ALA A 467 23.26 -22.46 -27.35
N SER A 468 21.96 -22.16 -27.19
CA SER A 468 20.90 -22.65 -28.09
C SER A 468 20.01 -21.55 -28.69
N THR A 469 19.95 -20.38 -28.07
CA THR A 469 19.06 -19.27 -28.45
C THR A 469 19.76 -17.93 -28.31
N ILE A 470 19.24 -16.87 -28.92
CA ILE A 470 19.67 -15.49 -28.67
C ILE A 470 18.93 -14.99 -27.44
N VAL A 471 19.65 -14.66 -26.36
CA VAL A 471 19.04 -14.25 -25.09
C VAL A 471 18.93 -12.73 -25.00
N ASN A 472 17.72 -12.23 -24.75
CA ASN A 472 17.44 -10.88 -24.30
C ASN A 472 17.25 -10.92 -22.77
N ASN A 473 18.29 -10.55 -22.01
CA ASN A 473 18.28 -10.65 -20.56
C ASN A 473 17.77 -9.34 -19.90
N LEU A 474 16.61 -9.40 -19.25
CA LEU A 474 15.95 -8.28 -18.58
C LEU A 474 16.19 -8.35 -17.07
N GLN A 475 17.35 -7.85 -16.62
CA GLN A 475 17.85 -7.96 -15.24
C GLN A 475 17.52 -6.79 -14.32
N SER A 476 16.56 -5.94 -14.70
CA SER A 476 16.12 -4.83 -13.85
C SER A 476 14.67 -4.47 -14.10
N TYR A 477 14.00 -3.97 -13.06
CA TYR A 477 12.63 -3.46 -13.17
C TYR A 477 12.47 -2.44 -14.31
N SER A 478 13.39 -1.47 -14.42
CA SER A 478 13.31 -0.46 -15.50
C SER A 478 13.40 -1.08 -16.90
N ASN A 479 14.19 -2.14 -17.09
CA ASN A 479 14.29 -2.81 -18.39
C ASN A 479 13.02 -3.59 -18.72
N VAL A 480 12.43 -4.27 -17.72
CA VAL A 480 11.16 -4.98 -17.87
C VAL A 480 10.03 -4.00 -18.20
N SER A 481 9.87 -2.94 -17.41
CA SER A 481 8.87 -1.88 -17.65
C SER A 481 9.00 -1.25 -19.02
N ALA A 482 10.21 -0.86 -19.42
CA ALA A 482 10.46 -0.25 -20.72
C ALA A 482 10.17 -1.22 -21.86
N THR A 483 10.49 -2.50 -21.71
CA THR A 483 10.23 -3.53 -22.72
C THR A 483 8.73 -3.76 -22.90
N ILE A 484 8.00 -3.99 -21.81
CA ILE A 484 6.55 -4.17 -21.83
C ILE A 484 5.87 -2.95 -22.47
N THR A 485 6.22 -1.74 -22.01
CA THR A 485 5.69 -0.48 -22.55
C THR A 485 6.01 -0.32 -24.04
N ALA A 486 7.19 -0.74 -24.49
CA ALA A 486 7.56 -0.65 -25.91
C ALA A 486 6.73 -1.60 -26.80
N PHE A 487 6.30 -2.75 -26.28
CA PHE A 487 5.43 -3.68 -27.01
C PHE A 487 3.96 -3.29 -26.96
N SER A 488 3.48 -2.75 -25.84
CA SER A 488 2.07 -2.42 -25.65
C SER A 488 1.70 -0.98 -26.02
N ASN A 489 2.65 -0.04 -25.95
CA ASN A 489 2.43 1.41 -25.89
C ASN A 489 1.54 1.86 -24.71
N SER A 490 1.33 0.99 -23.72
CA SER A 490 0.50 1.27 -22.55
C SER A 490 1.33 1.93 -21.45
N PRO A 491 0.91 3.09 -20.91
CA PRO A 491 1.54 3.67 -19.72
C PRO A 491 1.03 3.02 -18.43
N ASP A 492 0.05 2.13 -18.50
CA ASP A 492 -0.62 1.57 -17.32
C ASP A 492 0.34 0.75 -16.46
N VAL A 493 0.05 0.67 -15.17
CA VAL A 493 0.75 -0.20 -14.21
C VAL A 493 -0.26 -1.05 -13.47
N VAL A 494 0.05 -2.33 -13.28
CA VAL A 494 -0.70 -3.21 -12.39
C VAL A 494 0.08 -3.37 -11.10
N VAL A 495 -0.62 -3.22 -9.98
CA VAL A 495 -0.06 -3.46 -8.65
C VAL A 495 -0.87 -4.51 -7.91
N THR A 496 -0.18 -5.33 -7.13
CA THR A 496 -0.81 -6.31 -6.25
C THR A 496 -0.51 -6.02 -4.78
N VAL A 497 -1.43 -6.41 -3.90
CA VAL A 497 -1.43 -6.07 -2.47
C VAL A 497 -1.08 -7.27 -1.58
N PRO A 498 -0.54 -7.05 -0.37
CA PRO A 498 -0.04 -8.13 0.47
C PRO A 498 -1.18 -8.88 1.19
N LEU A 499 -1.10 -10.23 1.23
CA LEU A 499 -2.04 -11.11 1.97
C LEU A 499 -1.52 -11.86 3.19
N SER A 500 -0.24 -11.70 3.55
CA SER A 500 0.35 -12.23 4.79
C SER A 500 0.52 -13.74 4.76
N GLU A 501 0.04 -14.39 3.70
CA GLU A 501 0.17 -15.81 3.43
C GLU A 501 1.18 -16.09 2.30
N GLY A 502 1.89 -15.07 1.79
CA GLY A 502 2.83 -15.20 0.68
C GLY A 502 2.18 -15.33 -0.70
N ASN A 503 0.86 -15.44 -0.78
CA ASN A 503 0.12 -15.32 -2.04
C ASN A 503 -0.21 -13.84 -2.31
N GLU A 504 0.63 -13.17 -3.08
CA GLU A 504 0.46 -11.76 -3.44
C GLU A 504 -0.41 -11.62 -4.69
N PHE A 505 -1.35 -12.53 -4.97
CA PHE A 505 -2.25 -12.47 -6.13
C PHE A 505 -1.54 -12.24 -7.48
N PHE A 506 -0.30 -12.72 -7.63
CA PHE A 506 0.45 -12.58 -8.87
C PHE A 506 -0.24 -13.28 -10.04
N ALA A 507 -0.84 -14.46 -9.84
CA ALA A 507 -1.62 -15.14 -10.87
C ALA A 507 -2.72 -14.24 -11.49
N PRO A 508 -3.74 -13.76 -10.74
CA PRO A 508 -4.76 -12.88 -11.32
C PRO A 508 -4.20 -11.51 -11.76
N ALA A 509 -3.16 -10.99 -11.10
CA ALA A 509 -2.51 -9.77 -11.56
C ALA A 509 -1.84 -9.94 -12.93
N THR A 510 -1.30 -11.12 -13.21
CA THR A 510 -0.72 -11.46 -14.52
C THR A 510 -1.76 -11.41 -15.62
N PHE A 511 -2.95 -11.97 -15.38
CA PHE A 511 -4.05 -11.92 -16.35
C PHE A 511 -4.49 -10.47 -16.62
N SER A 512 -4.70 -9.68 -15.56
CA SER A 512 -5.08 -8.26 -15.70
C SER A 512 -4.01 -7.45 -16.43
N ALA A 513 -2.74 -7.62 -16.07
CA ALA A 513 -1.64 -6.91 -16.70
C ALA A 513 -1.40 -7.31 -18.16
N ALA A 514 -1.63 -8.58 -18.52
CA ALA A 514 -1.64 -8.99 -19.92
C ALA A 514 -2.77 -8.31 -20.70
N ALA A 515 -3.93 -8.10 -20.08
CA ALA A 515 -5.05 -7.38 -20.68
C ALA A 515 -4.69 -5.91 -20.94
N HIS A 516 -4.01 -5.25 -20.00
CA HIS A 516 -3.57 -3.86 -20.09
C HIS A 516 -2.24 -3.65 -20.85
N GLY A 517 -1.49 -4.72 -21.08
CA GLY A 517 -0.13 -4.65 -21.64
C GLY A 517 0.85 -3.93 -20.72
N SER A 518 0.81 -4.23 -19.42
CA SER A 518 1.45 -3.42 -18.37
C SER A 518 2.40 -4.21 -17.49
N PRO A 519 3.47 -3.58 -16.94
CA PRO A 519 4.26 -4.22 -15.92
C PRO A 519 3.44 -4.44 -14.65
N ILE A 520 3.82 -5.46 -13.89
CA ILE A 520 3.23 -5.83 -12.61
C ILE A 520 4.24 -5.55 -11.53
N PHE A 521 3.81 -4.89 -10.45
CA PHE A 521 4.64 -4.75 -9.26
C PHE A 521 3.92 -5.21 -8.00
N SER A 522 4.70 -5.79 -7.10
CA SER A 522 4.22 -6.05 -5.77
C SER A 522 4.44 -4.85 -4.86
N LEU A 523 3.36 -4.40 -4.20
CA LEU A 523 3.47 -3.50 -3.05
C LEU A 523 3.97 -4.23 -1.80
N CYS A 524 4.09 -5.56 -1.86
CA CYS A 524 4.43 -6.46 -0.78
C CYS A 524 5.94 -6.68 -0.65
N GLY A 525 6.74 -5.71 -1.11
CA GLY A 525 8.20 -5.78 -1.13
C GLY A 525 8.80 -6.38 0.15
N ASP A 526 9.97 -7.00 0.04
CA ASP A 526 10.80 -7.37 1.20
C ASP A 526 11.10 -6.16 2.12
N ASP A 527 10.82 -4.93 1.72
CA ASP A 527 11.00 -3.75 2.55
C ASP A 527 9.75 -3.39 3.40
N ASN A 528 8.57 -3.95 3.10
CA ASN A 528 7.28 -3.54 3.68
C ASN A 528 7.10 -2.00 3.70
N ALA A 529 7.69 -1.31 2.72
CA ALA A 529 7.83 0.15 2.77
C ALA A 529 6.55 0.91 2.43
N MET A 530 5.53 0.21 1.92
CA MET A 530 4.34 0.84 1.37
C MET A 530 3.09 0.50 2.20
N PRO A 531 2.72 1.35 3.17
CA PRO A 531 1.43 1.23 3.83
C PRO A 531 0.29 1.48 2.83
N THR A 532 -0.78 0.71 2.93
CA THR A 532 -1.95 0.91 2.05
C THR A 532 -2.62 2.24 2.36
N ARG A 533 -3.20 2.90 1.34
CA ARG A 533 -3.99 4.14 1.55
C ARG A 533 -5.12 3.96 2.57
N ALA A 534 -5.63 2.74 2.71
CA ALA A 534 -6.58 2.41 3.75
C ALA A 534 -5.96 2.53 5.15
N GLN A 535 -4.79 1.93 5.38
CA GLN A 535 -4.06 2.08 6.64
C GLN A 535 -3.67 3.54 6.91
N GLU A 536 -3.30 4.30 5.88
CA GLU A 536 -2.99 5.74 6.00
C GLU A 536 -4.22 6.61 6.29
N THR A 537 -5.37 6.26 5.71
CA THR A 537 -6.65 6.91 6.01
C THR A 537 -6.99 6.78 7.49
N TRP A 538 -6.63 5.64 8.08
CA TRP A 538 -6.85 5.31 9.48
C TRP A 538 -5.59 5.44 10.33
N ALA A 539 -4.49 5.99 9.78
CA ALA A 539 -3.25 6.20 10.51
C ALA A 539 -3.64 7.01 11.76
N PRO A 540 -3.29 6.49 12.95
CA PRO A 540 -4.04 6.79 14.14
C PRO A 540 -4.14 8.28 14.39
N TYR A 541 -5.38 8.77 14.29
CA TYR A 541 -5.75 10.04 14.87
C TYR A 541 -5.88 9.81 16.36
N LEU A 542 -5.06 10.50 17.15
CA LEU A 542 -5.09 10.30 18.59
C LEU A 542 -6.25 11.11 19.17
N ILE A 543 -7.27 10.37 19.58
CA ILE A 543 -8.46 10.89 20.23
C ILE A 543 -8.24 10.65 21.72
N GLY A 544 -7.93 11.70 22.49
CA GLY A 544 -7.84 11.56 23.94
C GLY A 544 -9.14 11.04 24.55
N PRO A 545 -9.06 10.30 25.68
CA PRO A 545 -10.25 9.85 26.39
C PRO A 545 -11.10 11.06 26.79
N GLU A 546 -12.42 10.86 26.67
CA GLU A 546 -13.52 11.62 27.28
C GLU A 546 -13.14 13.00 27.88
N ILE A 547 -12.84 13.98 27.04
CA ILE A 547 -12.71 15.37 27.50
C ILE A 547 -14.04 15.76 28.14
N ASN A 548 -14.00 15.94 29.47
CA ASN A 548 -15.14 16.08 30.39
C ASN A 548 -16.41 16.71 29.76
N ASN A 549 -17.50 15.93 29.69
CA ASN A 549 -18.85 16.18 29.13
C ASN A 549 -19.16 15.73 27.69
N ILE A 550 -18.32 14.96 27.01
CA ILE A 550 -18.71 14.27 25.76
C ILE A 550 -18.78 12.78 25.98
N TYR A 551 -19.72 12.40 26.85
CA TYR A 551 -20.14 11.03 27.01
C TYR A 551 -21.07 10.67 25.83
N VAL A 552 -20.57 9.93 24.83
CA VAL A 552 -21.42 9.24 23.84
C VAL A 552 -22.04 8.00 24.50
N ILE A 553 -22.78 8.18 25.59
CA ILE A 553 -23.55 7.11 26.26
C ILE A 553 -25.04 7.21 25.99
N ASN A 554 -25.47 7.99 24.99
CA ASN A 554 -26.81 7.80 24.44
C ASN A 554 -26.80 7.76 22.91
N LYS A 555 -26.94 6.53 22.43
CA LYS A 555 -27.52 6.14 21.13
C LYS A 555 -28.40 7.24 20.53
N TYR A 556 -27.98 7.75 19.37
CA TYR A 556 -28.82 8.23 18.26
C TYR A 556 -29.79 9.43 18.46
N GLU A 557 -29.91 10.08 19.62
CA GLU A 557 -30.96 11.12 19.77
C GLU A 557 -30.52 12.58 19.60
N ASN A 558 -29.22 12.91 19.66
CA ASN A 558 -28.74 14.26 19.38
C ASN A 558 -27.79 14.27 18.17
N ARG A 559 -28.35 14.30 16.95
CA ARG A 559 -27.68 14.53 15.67
C ARG A 559 -27.11 15.98 15.55
N ALA A 560 -26.24 16.36 16.46
CA ALA A 560 -25.09 17.17 16.08
C ALA A 560 -23.92 16.18 16.20
N GLU A 561 -23.75 15.26 15.25
CA GLU A 561 -22.84 15.49 14.12
C GLU A 561 -21.64 16.36 14.58
N ASN A 562 -20.86 15.81 15.51
CA ASN A 562 -19.55 16.32 15.87
C ASN A 562 -18.62 16.17 14.66
N GLY A 563 -18.69 17.12 13.72
CA GLY A 563 -17.75 17.30 12.60
C GLY A 563 -16.31 17.61 13.03
N TRP A 564 -15.92 17.18 14.23
CA TRP A 564 -14.59 17.28 14.79
C TRP A 564 -13.66 16.21 14.23
N TYR A 565 -14.21 15.04 13.88
CA TYR A 565 -13.47 13.87 13.46
C TYR A 565 -13.35 13.75 11.93
N ASP A 566 -14.38 14.21 11.22
CA ASP A 566 -14.52 14.01 9.77
C ASP A 566 -13.59 14.90 8.94
N GLU A 567 -13.10 16.01 9.48
CA GLU A 567 -12.26 16.94 8.72
C GLU A 567 -10.76 16.65 8.86
N ARG A 568 -10.37 15.78 9.80
CA ARG A 568 -8.98 15.32 9.99
C ARG A 568 -8.73 13.91 9.44
N ILE A 569 -9.81 13.25 8.98
CA ILE A 569 -9.78 11.96 8.30
C ILE A 569 -10.13 12.20 6.82
N PRO A 570 -9.28 11.77 5.88
CA PRO A 570 -8.02 11.05 6.08
C PRO A 570 -6.91 11.98 6.60
N ASN A 571 -5.92 11.43 7.31
CA ASN A 571 -4.77 12.19 7.80
C ASN A 571 -4.00 12.80 6.60
N ARG A 572 -4.10 14.13 6.43
CA ARG A 572 -3.52 14.82 5.27
C ARG A 572 -2.03 14.52 5.07
N PHE A 573 -1.24 14.55 6.14
CA PHE A 573 0.22 14.47 6.02
C PHE A 573 0.67 13.05 5.71
N SER A 574 0.07 12.05 6.34
CA SER A 574 0.40 10.65 6.05
C SER A 574 -0.12 10.23 4.67
N MET A 575 -1.25 10.80 4.21
CA MET A 575 -1.71 10.63 2.82
C MET A 575 -0.77 11.27 1.78
N LEU A 576 -0.15 12.41 2.08
CA LEU A 576 0.85 13.04 1.20
C LEU A 576 2.12 12.19 1.12
N GLU A 577 2.61 11.70 2.26
CA GLU A 577 3.76 10.80 2.32
C GLU A 577 3.52 9.49 1.54
N SER A 578 2.31 8.93 1.62
CA SER A 578 1.91 7.75 0.85
C SER A 578 1.96 8.00 -0.66
N VAL A 579 1.55 9.20 -1.10
CA VAL A 579 1.66 9.59 -2.52
C VAL A 579 3.12 9.66 -2.93
N ASP A 580 3.95 10.39 -2.19
CA ASP A 580 5.38 10.56 -2.51
C ASP A 580 6.11 9.21 -2.53
N SER A 581 5.78 8.31 -1.59
CA SER A 581 6.32 6.96 -1.51
C SER A 581 5.93 6.13 -2.74
N PHE A 582 4.67 6.21 -3.18
CA PHE A 582 4.19 5.50 -4.37
C PHE A 582 4.80 6.02 -5.66
N GLU A 583 4.98 7.33 -5.79
CA GLU A 583 5.69 7.92 -6.93
C GLU A 583 7.16 7.47 -6.97
N SER A 584 7.83 7.43 -5.81
CA SER A 584 9.20 6.92 -5.68
C SER A 584 9.28 5.44 -6.05
N PHE A 585 8.37 4.61 -5.55
CA PHE A 585 8.27 3.18 -5.85
C PHE A 585 8.18 2.91 -7.35
N LEU A 586 7.29 3.63 -8.06
CA LEU A 586 7.15 3.51 -9.51
C LEU A 586 8.37 4.09 -10.25
N SER A 587 8.99 5.14 -9.73
CA SER A 587 10.17 5.78 -10.34
C SER A 587 11.37 4.85 -10.36
N VAL A 588 11.66 4.18 -9.24
CA VAL A 588 12.75 3.19 -9.14
C VAL A 588 12.54 2.02 -10.10
N ARG A 589 11.28 1.68 -10.38
CA ARG A 589 10.90 0.61 -11.32
C ARG A 589 10.81 1.06 -12.78
N GLY A 590 11.13 2.32 -13.08
CA GLY A 590 11.08 2.88 -14.43
C GLY A 590 9.67 2.93 -15.01
N ALA A 591 8.65 2.99 -14.15
CA ALA A 591 7.24 2.95 -14.53
C ALA A 591 6.48 4.23 -14.15
N TYR A 592 7.06 5.17 -13.41
CA TYR A 592 6.36 6.42 -13.06
C TYR A 592 6.24 7.36 -14.27
N ASN A 593 5.03 7.87 -14.53
CA ASN A 593 4.79 8.88 -15.56
C ASN A 593 4.29 10.20 -14.95
N SER A 594 5.17 11.20 -14.88
CA SER A 594 4.86 12.53 -14.35
C SER A 594 4.18 13.47 -15.36
N THR A 595 4.10 13.08 -16.63
CA THR A 595 3.69 13.99 -17.72
C THR A 595 2.24 13.80 -18.16
N THR A 596 1.78 12.55 -18.22
CA THR A 596 0.42 12.19 -18.67
C THR A 596 -0.33 11.43 -17.57
N SER A 597 -1.65 11.31 -17.74
CA SER A 597 -2.44 10.42 -16.87
C SER A 597 -1.93 8.99 -17.03
N GLN A 598 -1.81 8.28 -15.92
CA GLN A 598 -1.35 6.89 -15.85
C GLN A 598 -2.37 6.09 -15.04
N PRO A 599 -3.12 5.18 -15.68
CA PRO A 599 -3.94 4.22 -14.97
C PRO A 599 -3.11 3.30 -14.08
N VAL A 600 -3.60 3.09 -12.86
CA VAL A 600 -3.07 2.12 -11.90
C VAL A 600 -4.17 1.12 -11.61
N VAL A 601 -3.94 -0.14 -11.99
CA VAL A 601 -4.87 -1.24 -11.71
C VAL A 601 -4.41 -1.94 -10.44
N VAL A 602 -5.27 -1.95 -9.42
CA VAL A 602 -4.97 -2.60 -8.14
C VAL A 602 -5.68 -3.95 -8.10
N ILE A 603 -4.91 -5.00 -7.86
CA ILE A 603 -5.40 -6.37 -7.71
C ILE A 603 -5.35 -6.70 -6.23
N ALA A 604 -6.54 -6.90 -5.66
CA ALA A 604 -6.73 -7.11 -4.23
C ALA A 604 -7.98 -7.97 -4.01
N PRO A 605 -8.03 -8.76 -2.91
CA PRO A 605 -9.27 -9.38 -2.50
C PRO A 605 -10.21 -8.32 -1.95
N THR A 606 -11.51 -8.59 -2.04
CA THR A 606 -12.52 -7.69 -1.49
C THR A 606 -12.43 -7.53 0.03
N SER A 607 -11.80 -8.48 0.74
CA SER A 607 -11.55 -8.41 2.18
C SER A 607 -10.51 -7.35 2.58
N LEU A 608 -9.59 -6.98 1.68
CA LEU A 608 -8.58 -5.94 1.92
C LEU A 608 -9.05 -4.54 1.55
N ILE A 609 -10.26 -4.39 1.04
CA ILE A 609 -10.93 -3.10 0.96
C ILE A 609 -11.64 -2.94 2.30
N PRO A 610 -11.02 -2.33 3.34
CA PRO A 610 -11.80 -1.93 4.50
C PRO A 610 -12.93 -1.06 3.99
N LEU A 611 -14.10 -1.14 4.63
CA LEU A 611 -15.21 -0.27 4.35
C LEU A 611 -14.74 1.18 4.59
N SER A 612 -14.14 1.80 3.58
CA SER A 612 -13.92 3.22 3.54
C SER A 612 -15.33 3.78 3.56
N PHE A 613 -15.60 4.66 4.52
CA PHE A 613 -16.87 5.36 4.58
C PHE A 613 -17.22 5.87 3.17
N ASP A 614 -18.25 5.27 2.58
CA ASP A 614 -19.03 5.90 1.52
C ASP A 614 -19.70 7.09 2.22
N ARG A 615 -19.17 8.29 2.00
CA ARG A 615 -19.78 9.55 2.38
C ARG A 615 -20.00 10.40 1.16
#